data_AF-A0A5E4IHF9-F1
#
_entry.id   AF-A0A5E4IHF9-F1
#
_cell.length_a   1.000
_cell.length_b   1.000
_cell.length_c   1.000
_cell.angle_alpha   90.00
_cell.angle_beta   90.00
_cell.angle_gamma   90.00
#
_symmetry.space_group_name_H-M   'P 1'
#
loop_
_entity.id
_entity.type
_entity.pdbx_description
1 polymer ?
#
loop_
_entity_poly.entity_id
_entity_poly.type
_entity_poly.pdbx_seq_one_letter_code
_entity_poly.pdbx_strand_id
1 'polypeptide(L)'
;MDREMVSLPPESLPGYQEGNDLDVVPRAREDELEDIIRSKDNFIEKIIEKLDHQVKHGSGVISGEERLTLISLLDKITCKNKELDGIANELSIQIEELTKGNGRLQQDIIDVNELARYTLRELSRRITAIEDKKIKKSKSASVHLDKLFEDMEILGRKQVSFLEASKILNIGKSRMKQLKPNIALDGRFIIVKSRSHKQKELIRLRKYHKLIG
;
A
#
# COMPACT_ATOMS: atom_id res chain seq x y z
N MET A 1 -36.64 1.73 0.05
CA MET A 1 -35.72 2.23 1.10
C MET A 1 -34.34 1.98 0.56
N ASP A 2 -33.95 2.91 -0.29
CA ASP A 2 -32.73 2.91 -1.05
C ASP A 2 -31.58 3.18 -0.09
N ARG A 3 -30.65 2.22 0.00
CA ARG A 3 -29.38 2.44 0.69
C ARG A 3 -28.49 3.17 -0.28
N GLU A 4 -28.39 4.49 -0.10
CA GLU A 4 -27.32 5.29 -0.69
C GLU A 4 -25.98 4.61 -0.42
N MET A 5 -25.33 4.17 -1.49
CA MET A 5 -23.93 3.80 -1.46
C MET A 5 -23.15 5.09 -1.25
N VAL A 6 -22.64 5.27 -0.04
CA VAL A 6 -21.63 6.30 0.23
C VAL A 6 -20.38 5.87 -0.51
N SER A 7 -20.20 6.39 -1.73
CA SER A 7 -18.96 6.34 -2.46
C SER A 7 -17.94 7.16 -1.68
N LEU A 8 -16.99 6.48 -1.04
CA LEU A 8 -15.78 7.15 -0.56
C LEU A 8 -15.08 7.78 -1.77
N PRO A 9 -14.65 9.04 -1.69
CA PRO A 9 -13.84 9.64 -2.73
C PRO A 9 -12.55 8.82 -2.88
N PRO A 10 -12.00 8.68 -4.08
CA PRO A 10 -10.66 8.15 -4.24
C PRO A 10 -9.72 9.15 -3.57
N GLU A 11 -9.34 8.87 -2.32
CA GLU A 11 -8.13 9.46 -1.76
C GLU A 11 -7.00 9.02 -2.69
N SER A 12 -6.59 9.97 -3.51
CA SER A 12 -5.35 9.95 -4.27
C SER A 12 -4.23 9.69 -3.28
N LEU A 13 -3.89 8.41 -3.11
CA LEU A 13 -2.61 7.98 -2.56
C LEU A 13 -1.54 8.82 -3.27
N PRO A 14 -0.63 9.50 -2.53
CA PRO A 14 0.51 10.13 -3.16
C PRO A 14 1.20 9.04 -3.99
N GLY A 15 1.23 9.26 -5.30
CA GLY A 15 1.75 8.28 -6.25
C GLY A 15 3.14 7.87 -5.80
N TYR A 16 3.34 6.57 -5.65
CA TYR A 16 4.69 6.02 -5.57
C TYR A 16 5.35 6.36 -6.92
N GLN A 17 6.19 7.39 -6.94
CA GLN A 17 7.05 7.67 -8.09
C GLN A 17 8.14 6.61 -8.09
N GLU A 18 8.17 5.76 -9.13
CA GLU A 18 9.36 4.96 -9.43
C GLU A 18 10.57 5.90 -9.51
N GLY A 19 11.71 5.49 -8.96
CA GLY A 19 12.93 6.32 -8.80
C GLY A 19 13.59 6.82 -10.10
N ASN A 20 12.85 6.82 -11.22
CA ASN A 20 13.22 7.46 -12.48
C ASN A 20 12.82 8.94 -12.56
N ASP A 21 12.05 9.46 -11.58
CA ASP A 21 11.65 10.88 -11.47
C ASP A 21 12.57 11.69 -10.54
N LEU A 22 13.85 11.32 -10.40
CA LEU A 22 14.84 12.35 -10.10
C LEU A 22 14.96 13.18 -11.36
N ASP A 23 14.62 14.47 -11.29
CA ASP A 23 14.88 15.44 -12.36
C ASP A 23 16.24 15.11 -12.95
N VAL A 24 16.25 14.64 -14.21
CA VAL A 24 17.48 14.43 -14.96
C VAL A 24 18.24 15.73 -14.82
N VAL A 25 19.35 15.73 -14.08
CA VAL A 25 20.19 16.91 -13.92
C VAL A 25 20.36 17.45 -15.34
N PRO A 26 19.91 18.68 -15.64
CA PRO A 26 19.90 19.14 -17.01
C PRO A 26 21.33 18.99 -17.52
N ARG A 27 21.55 18.18 -18.57
CA ARG A 27 22.89 17.99 -19.15
C ARG A 27 23.57 19.33 -19.44
N ALA A 28 22.75 20.35 -19.73
CA ALA A 28 23.16 21.75 -19.80
C ALA A 28 24.01 22.23 -18.61
N ARG A 29 23.71 21.83 -17.38
CA ARG A 29 24.48 22.21 -16.18
C ARG A 29 25.82 21.48 -16.09
N GLU A 30 25.87 20.22 -16.52
CA GLU A 30 27.13 19.47 -16.60
C GLU A 30 28.02 20.03 -17.72
N ASP A 31 27.44 20.33 -18.87
CA ASP A 31 28.12 20.94 -20.01
C ASP A 31 28.66 22.35 -19.64
N GLU A 32 27.88 23.16 -18.93
CA GLU A 32 28.33 24.47 -18.41
C GLU A 32 29.50 24.34 -17.42
N LEU A 33 29.47 23.33 -16.54
CA LEU A 33 30.57 23.07 -15.60
C LEU A 33 31.82 22.59 -16.32
N GLU A 34 31.68 21.73 -17.33
CA GLU A 34 32.80 21.31 -18.18
C GLU A 34 33.43 22.48 -18.93
N ASP A 35 32.62 23.39 -19.48
CA ASP A 35 33.11 24.58 -20.17
C ASP A 35 33.86 25.52 -19.22
N ILE A 36 33.36 25.69 -17.99
CA ILE A 36 34.07 26.46 -16.95
C ILE A 36 35.39 25.80 -16.58
N ILE A 37 35.42 24.48 -16.42
CA ILE A 37 36.65 23.73 -16.11
C ILE A 37 37.67 23.88 -17.24
N ARG A 38 37.28 23.63 -18.49
CA ARG A 38 38.17 23.79 -19.66
C ARG A 38 38.67 25.23 -19.80
N SER A 39 37.81 26.22 -19.56
CA SER A 39 38.22 27.62 -19.57
C SER A 39 39.25 27.93 -18.50
N LYS A 40 39.12 27.33 -17.31
CA LYS A 40 40.09 27.52 -16.22
C LYS A 40 41.39 26.78 -16.47
N ASP A 41 41.35 25.57 -17.03
CA ASP A 41 42.54 24.81 -17.40
C ASP A 41 43.37 25.55 -18.47
N ASN A 42 42.70 26.07 -19.51
CA ASN A 42 43.35 26.90 -20.54
C ASN A 42 43.96 28.19 -19.96
N PHE A 43 43.33 28.77 -18.93
CA PHE A 43 43.86 29.95 -18.26
C PHE A 43 45.08 29.62 -17.39
N ILE A 44 45.05 28.49 -16.70
CA ILE A 44 46.18 27.97 -15.92
C ILE A 44 47.36 27.67 -16.85
N GLU A 45 47.15 26.99 -17.98
CA GLU A 45 48.20 26.74 -18.98
C GLU A 45 48.85 28.03 -19.48
N LYS A 46 48.06 29.05 -19.81
CA LYS A 46 48.59 30.36 -20.23
C LYS A 46 49.40 31.07 -19.14
N ILE A 47 49.04 30.88 -17.86
CA ILE A 47 49.82 31.41 -16.74
C ILE A 47 51.13 30.64 -16.60
N ILE A 48 51.09 29.31 -16.73
CA ILE A 48 52.28 28.45 -16.68
C ILE A 48 53.26 28.83 -17.80
N GLU A 49 52.78 29.00 -19.04
CA GLU A 49 53.62 29.42 -20.18
C GLU A 49 54.27 30.80 -19.94
N LYS A 50 53.52 31.76 -19.39
CA LYS A 50 54.05 33.09 -19.07
C LYS A 50 55.10 33.04 -17.96
N LEU A 51 54.88 32.23 -16.93
CA LEU A 51 55.84 32.03 -15.85
C LEU A 51 57.11 31.33 -16.37
N ASP A 52 56.97 30.31 -17.22
CA ASP A 52 58.10 29.59 -17.80
C ASP A 52 58.95 30.49 -18.72
N HIS A 53 58.31 31.39 -19.49
CA HIS A 53 59.01 32.43 -20.24
C HIS A 53 59.72 33.47 -19.35
N GLN A 54 59.12 33.89 -18.23
CA GLN A 54 59.76 34.82 -17.29
C GLN A 54 60.96 34.21 -16.55
N VAL A 55 60.88 32.91 -16.22
CA VAL A 55 61.98 32.15 -15.59
C VAL A 55 63.15 31.96 -16.58
N LYS A 56 62.87 31.66 -17.86
CA LYS A 56 63.88 31.49 -18.91
C LYS A 56 64.62 32.78 -19.30
N HIS A 57 63.99 33.95 -19.15
CA HIS A 57 64.58 35.23 -19.53
C HIS A 57 65.20 36.04 -18.37
N GLY A 58 65.29 35.48 -17.16
CA GLY A 58 66.08 36.04 -16.05
C GLY A 58 65.66 37.44 -15.56
N SER A 59 64.53 37.98 -16.02
CA SER A 59 64.10 39.37 -15.79
C SER A 59 63.26 39.54 -14.51
N GLY A 60 62.85 38.47 -13.86
CA GLY A 60 61.99 38.51 -12.68
C GLY A 60 62.77 38.26 -11.40
N VAL A 61 63.56 39.23 -10.93
CA VAL A 61 64.06 39.18 -9.54
C VAL A 61 62.89 39.54 -8.64
N ILE A 62 62.09 38.54 -8.28
CA ILE A 62 61.04 38.65 -7.27
C ILE A 62 61.69 39.20 -6.00
N SER A 63 61.14 40.30 -5.48
CA SER A 63 61.63 40.91 -4.25
C SER A 63 61.65 39.86 -3.12
N GLY A 64 62.59 39.98 -2.17
CA GLY A 64 62.63 39.09 -1.01
C GLY A 64 61.30 39.03 -0.26
N GLU A 65 60.57 40.16 -0.20
CA GLU A 65 59.23 40.24 0.40
C GLU A 65 58.15 39.54 -0.45
N GLU A 66 58.17 39.72 -1.77
CA GLU A 66 57.25 39.03 -2.68
C GLU A 66 57.47 37.50 -2.63
N ARG A 67 58.71 37.06 -2.48
CA ARG A 67 59.05 35.65 -2.31
C ARG A 67 58.51 35.09 -0.99
N LEU A 68 58.64 35.83 0.10
CA LEU A 68 58.12 35.42 1.42
C LEU A 68 56.58 35.35 1.45
N THR A 69 55.90 36.31 0.81
CA THR A 69 54.44 36.32 0.70
C THR A 69 53.93 35.15 -0.15
N LEU A 70 54.59 34.84 -1.26
CA LEU A 70 54.28 33.67 -2.09
C LEU A 70 54.45 32.36 -1.32
N ILE A 71 55.54 32.20 -0.55
CA ILE A 71 55.75 31.01 0.30
C ILE A 71 54.62 30.87 1.32
N SER A 72 54.25 31.97 2.00
CA SER A 72 53.14 31.95 2.97
C SER A 72 51.79 31.58 2.33
N LEU A 73 51.51 32.07 1.12
CA LEU A 73 50.31 31.69 0.38
C LEU A 73 50.34 30.22 -0.04
N LEU A 74 51.50 29.72 -0.47
CA LEU A 74 51.69 28.32 -0.85
C LEU A 74 51.45 27.39 0.35
N ASP A 75 51.95 27.76 1.53
CA ASP A 75 51.72 27.00 2.77
C ASP A 75 50.23 26.98 3.13
N LYS A 76 49.52 28.12 3.00
CA LYS A 76 48.08 28.19 3.24
C LYS A 76 47.28 27.33 2.25
N ILE A 77 47.65 27.35 0.96
CA ILE A 77 47.02 26.52 -0.07
C ILE A 77 47.26 25.04 0.24
N THR A 78 48.49 24.68 0.59
CA THR A 78 48.86 23.29 0.95
C THR A 78 48.07 22.81 2.18
N CYS A 79 47.88 23.68 3.17
CA CYS A 79 47.07 23.38 4.35
C CYS A 79 45.60 23.17 3.98
N LYS A 80 45.02 24.06 3.17
CA LYS A 80 43.63 23.91 2.68
C LYS A 80 43.42 22.67 1.82
N ASN A 81 44.39 22.28 1.00
CA ASN A 81 44.28 21.05 0.20
C ASN A 81 44.22 19.83 1.11
N LYS A 82 45.02 19.78 2.18
CA LYS A 82 44.93 18.69 3.18
C LYS A 82 43.58 18.65 3.89
N GLU A 83 43.02 19.81 4.22
CA GLU A 83 41.67 19.89 4.81
C GLU A 83 40.60 19.36 3.84
N LEU A 84 40.68 19.75 2.56
CA LEU A 84 39.77 19.28 1.51
C LEU A 84 39.91 17.76 1.29
N ASP A 85 41.13 17.23 1.28
CA ASP A 85 41.38 15.78 1.19
C ASP A 85 40.77 15.04 2.39
N GLY A 86 40.87 15.61 3.59
CA GLY A 86 40.24 15.08 4.80
C GLY A 86 38.72 15.00 4.67
N ILE A 87 38.09 16.09 4.23
CA ILE A 87 36.64 16.16 4.03
C ILE A 87 36.20 15.19 2.93
N ALA A 88 36.93 15.10 1.82
CA ALA A 88 36.63 14.19 0.72
C ALA A 88 36.66 12.71 1.16
N ASN A 89 37.64 12.34 2.00
CA ASN A 89 37.72 11.00 2.57
C ASN A 89 36.54 10.71 3.52
N GLU A 90 36.19 11.66 4.37
CA GLU A 90 35.05 11.50 5.30
C GLU A 90 33.72 11.36 4.55
N LEU A 91 33.49 12.18 3.53
CA LEU A 91 32.32 12.07 2.66
C LEU A 91 32.30 10.72 1.91
N SER A 92 33.45 10.21 1.48
CA SER A 92 33.52 8.91 0.81
C SER A 92 33.10 7.77 1.73
N ILE A 93 33.50 7.80 3.00
CA ILE A 93 33.09 6.82 4.02
C ILE A 93 31.58 6.90 4.25
N GLN A 94 31.04 8.11 4.42
CA GLN A 94 29.60 8.31 4.62
C GLN A 94 28.76 7.80 3.44
N ILE A 95 29.21 8.07 2.20
CA ILE A 95 28.55 7.57 0.99
C ILE A 95 28.55 6.04 0.97
N GLU A 96 29.67 5.40 1.34
CA GLU A 96 29.76 3.94 1.39
C GLU A 96 28.80 3.35 2.43
N GLU A 97 28.72 3.94 3.61
CA GLU A 97 27.79 3.52 4.68
C GLU A 97 26.33 3.66 4.26
N LEU A 98 25.95 4.80 3.68
CA LEU A 98 24.61 5.03 3.17
C LEU A 98 24.26 4.07 2.03
N THR A 99 25.20 3.78 1.15
CA THR A 99 25.02 2.83 0.05
C THR A 99 24.76 1.41 0.60
N LYS A 100 25.54 0.98 1.59
CA LYS A 100 25.31 -0.30 2.30
C LYS A 100 23.96 -0.33 3.00
N GLY A 101 23.58 0.76 3.66
CA GLY A 101 22.29 0.91 4.33
C GLY A 101 21.11 0.78 3.36
N ASN A 102 21.17 1.50 2.24
CA ASN A 102 20.15 1.43 1.18
C ASN A 102 20.03 0.03 0.59
N GLY A 103 21.15 -0.67 0.36
CA GLY A 103 21.11 -2.05 -0.12
C GLY A 103 20.38 -3.00 0.83
N ARG A 104 20.58 -2.85 2.14
CA ARG A 104 19.86 -3.65 3.15
C ARG A 104 18.37 -3.34 3.16
N LEU A 105 18.00 -2.06 3.16
CA LEU A 105 16.60 -1.64 3.14
C LEU A 105 15.86 -2.11 1.87
N GLN A 106 16.52 -2.07 0.72
CA GLN A 106 15.97 -2.61 -0.52
C GLN A 106 15.70 -4.11 -0.42
N GLN A 107 16.60 -4.87 0.20
CA GLN A 107 16.41 -6.30 0.43
C GLN A 107 15.23 -6.56 1.38
N ASP A 108 15.13 -5.83 2.49
CA ASP A 108 14.02 -5.95 3.45
C ASP A 108 12.66 -5.67 2.78
N ILE A 109 12.60 -4.67 1.90
CA ILE A 109 11.39 -4.34 1.13
C ILE A 109 10.99 -5.51 0.22
N ILE A 110 11.96 -6.16 -0.43
CA ILE A 110 11.69 -7.33 -1.29
C ILE A 110 11.11 -8.46 -0.43
N ASP A 111 11.75 -8.80 0.69
CA ASP A 111 11.36 -9.90 1.57
C ASP A 111 9.94 -9.69 2.14
N VAL A 112 9.63 -8.47 2.60
CA VAL A 112 8.30 -8.10 3.10
C VAL A 112 7.24 -8.21 2.01
N ASN A 113 7.56 -7.76 0.78
CA ASN A 113 6.64 -7.87 -0.35
C ASN A 113 6.36 -9.32 -0.75
N GLU A 114 7.37 -10.19 -0.71
CA GLU A 114 7.19 -11.62 -0.97
C GLU A 114 6.29 -12.28 0.07
N LEU A 115 6.52 -11.98 1.36
CA LEU A 115 5.69 -12.48 2.45
C LEU A 115 4.24 -11.97 2.34
N ALA A 116 4.06 -10.70 2.00
CA ALA A 116 2.73 -10.11 1.76
C ALA A 116 2.01 -10.81 0.59
N ARG A 117 2.70 -11.05 -0.53
CA ARG A 117 2.12 -11.77 -1.69
C ARG A 117 1.77 -13.22 -1.36
N TYR A 118 2.56 -13.88 -0.53
CA TYR A 118 2.27 -15.25 -0.09
C TYR A 118 1.02 -15.28 0.80
N THR A 119 0.99 -14.44 1.83
CA THR A 119 -0.12 -14.37 2.80
C THR A 119 -1.43 -13.95 2.13
N LEU A 120 -1.41 -12.96 1.24
CA LEU A 120 -2.58 -12.55 0.46
C LEU A 120 -3.12 -13.68 -0.42
N ARG A 121 -2.24 -14.44 -1.08
CA ARG A 121 -2.67 -15.61 -1.88
C ARG A 121 -3.35 -16.66 -1.00
N GLU A 122 -2.78 -16.96 0.17
CA GLU A 122 -3.34 -17.94 1.08
C GLU A 122 -4.69 -17.49 1.66
N LEU A 123 -4.79 -16.23 2.09
CA LEU A 123 -6.05 -15.66 2.57
C LEU A 123 -7.13 -15.66 1.49
N SER A 124 -6.77 -15.28 0.25
CA SER A 124 -7.70 -15.30 -0.89
C SER A 124 -8.24 -16.71 -1.13
N ARG A 125 -7.38 -17.74 -1.14
CA ARG A 125 -7.81 -19.14 -1.26
C ARG A 125 -8.78 -19.55 -0.15
N ARG A 126 -8.50 -19.17 1.09
CA ARG A 126 -9.35 -19.50 2.25
C ARG A 126 -10.70 -18.79 2.16
N ILE A 127 -10.74 -17.53 1.73
CA ILE A 127 -11.97 -16.77 1.49
C ILE A 127 -12.82 -17.45 0.42
N THR A 128 -12.25 -17.74 -0.77
CA THR A 128 -12.96 -18.44 -1.84
C THR A 128 -13.54 -19.78 -1.36
N ALA A 129 -12.76 -20.57 -0.62
CA ALA A 129 -13.23 -21.84 -0.09
C ALA A 129 -14.40 -21.69 0.92
N ILE A 130 -14.43 -20.60 1.69
CA ILE A 130 -15.53 -20.29 2.61
C ILE A 130 -16.76 -19.82 1.83
N GLU A 131 -16.58 -18.94 0.85
CA GLU A 131 -17.65 -18.41 0.01
C GLU A 131 -18.33 -19.52 -0.79
N ASP A 132 -17.56 -20.41 -1.41
CA ASP A 132 -18.08 -21.59 -2.11
C ASP A 132 -18.90 -22.50 -1.19
N LYS A 133 -18.43 -22.68 0.06
CA LYS A 133 -19.18 -23.46 1.07
C LYS A 133 -20.48 -22.76 1.48
N LYS A 134 -20.52 -21.43 1.53
CA LYS A 134 -21.75 -20.67 1.83
C LYS A 134 -22.77 -20.78 0.69
N ILE A 135 -22.34 -20.66 -0.56
CA ILE A 135 -23.20 -20.79 -1.75
C ILE A 135 -23.88 -22.16 -1.79
N LYS A 136 -23.13 -23.24 -1.55
CA LYS A 136 -23.67 -24.61 -1.53
C LYS A 136 -24.71 -24.84 -0.42
N LYS A 137 -24.55 -24.22 0.75
CA LYS A 137 -25.54 -24.30 1.85
C LYS A 137 -26.83 -23.52 1.55
N SER A 138 -26.72 -22.41 0.80
CA SER A 138 -27.86 -21.55 0.45
C SER A 138 -28.85 -22.24 -0.51
N LYS A 139 -28.37 -22.97 -1.52
CA LYS A 139 -29.26 -23.66 -2.50
C LYS A 139 -30.22 -24.65 -1.85
N SER A 140 -29.74 -25.46 -0.89
CA SER A 140 -30.60 -26.39 -0.13
C SER A 140 -31.58 -25.65 0.78
N ALA A 141 -31.17 -24.53 1.39
CA ALA A 141 -32.05 -23.73 2.23
C ALA A 141 -33.17 -23.07 1.41
N SER A 142 -32.88 -22.50 0.24
CA SER A 142 -33.87 -21.88 -0.65
C SER A 142 -35.00 -22.84 -1.00
N VAL A 143 -34.67 -24.06 -1.46
CA VAL A 143 -35.69 -25.07 -1.82
C VAL A 143 -36.63 -25.39 -0.64
N HIS A 144 -36.07 -25.48 0.57
CA HIS A 144 -36.89 -25.70 1.77
C HIS A 144 -37.75 -24.48 2.14
N LEU A 145 -37.27 -23.25 1.90
CA LEU A 145 -38.04 -22.04 2.14
C LEU A 145 -39.18 -21.88 1.14
N ASP A 146 -38.92 -22.16 -0.14
CA ASP A 146 -39.91 -22.09 -1.22
C ASP A 146 -41.02 -23.12 -0.97
N LYS A 147 -40.64 -24.37 -0.71
CA LYS A 147 -41.61 -25.42 -0.37
C LYS A 147 -42.43 -25.09 0.89
N LEU A 148 -41.80 -24.55 1.93
CA LEU A 148 -42.51 -24.17 3.15
C LEU A 148 -43.54 -23.07 2.86
N PHE A 149 -43.18 -22.10 2.01
CA PHE A 149 -44.05 -21.01 1.62
C PHE A 149 -45.27 -21.54 0.84
N GLU A 150 -45.02 -22.33 -0.21
CA GLU A 150 -46.08 -22.95 -1.04
C GLU A 150 -47.02 -23.82 -0.19
N ASP A 151 -46.47 -24.72 0.63
CA ASP A 151 -47.28 -25.60 1.48
C ASP A 151 -48.10 -24.79 2.50
N MET A 152 -47.55 -23.70 3.05
CA MET A 152 -48.33 -22.82 3.95
C MET A 152 -49.43 -22.07 3.21
N GLU A 153 -49.23 -21.67 1.95
CA GLU A 153 -50.27 -21.04 1.13
C GLU A 153 -51.36 -22.02 0.73
N ILE A 154 -50.99 -23.20 0.22
CA ILE A 154 -51.92 -24.26 -0.20
C ILE A 154 -52.77 -24.73 0.98
N LEU A 155 -52.15 -24.93 2.15
CA LEU A 155 -52.86 -25.34 3.36
C LEU A 155 -53.60 -24.17 4.05
N GLY A 156 -53.55 -22.95 3.51
CA GLY A 156 -54.17 -21.76 4.09
C GLY A 156 -53.63 -21.38 5.48
N ARG A 157 -52.44 -21.86 5.86
CA ARG A 157 -51.85 -21.65 7.19
C ARG A 157 -51.14 -20.30 7.25
N LYS A 158 -51.73 -19.36 8.00
CA LYS A 158 -51.14 -18.04 8.22
C LYS A 158 -49.85 -18.08 9.06
N GLN A 159 -49.77 -19.03 9.99
CA GLN A 159 -48.63 -19.24 10.88
C GLN A 159 -48.49 -20.71 11.27
N VAL A 160 -47.26 -21.16 11.51
CA VAL A 160 -46.92 -22.52 11.95
C VAL A 160 -45.81 -22.49 12.97
N SER A 161 -45.75 -23.48 13.86
CA SER A 161 -44.60 -23.67 14.74
C SER A 161 -43.42 -24.31 14.00
N PHE A 162 -42.20 -24.15 14.50
CA PHE A 162 -41.01 -24.83 13.94
C PHE A 162 -41.16 -26.36 13.90
N LEU A 163 -41.89 -26.95 14.85
CA LEU A 163 -42.17 -28.39 14.85
C LEU A 163 -43.14 -28.79 13.73
N GLU A 164 -44.15 -27.98 13.43
CA GLU A 164 -45.07 -28.25 12.33
C GLU A 164 -44.39 -28.02 10.99
N ALA A 165 -43.62 -26.95 10.86
CA ALA A 165 -42.82 -26.69 9.67
C ALA A 165 -41.85 -27.85 9.38
N SER A 166 -41.30 -28.52 10.42
CA SER A 166 -40.39 -29.66 10.19
C SER A 166 -41.14 -30.87 9.65
N LYS A 167 -42.41 -31.03 10.01
CA LYS A 167 -43.28 -32.07 9.46
C LYS A 167 -43.69 -31.75 8.02
N ILE A 168 -44.07 -30.50 7.73
CA ILE A 168 -44.42 -30.04 6.39
C ILE A 168 -43.26 -30.29 5.41
N LEU A 169 -42.05 -29.91 5.81
CA LEU A 169 -40.86 -30.09 4.98
C LEU A 169 -40.28 -31.51 5.01
N ASN A 170 -40.86 -32.42 5.82
CA ASN A 170 -40.34 -33.76 6.06
C ASN A 170 -38.85 -33.81 6.42
N ILE A 171 -38.43 -32.93 7.35
CA ILE A 171 -37.04 -32.84 7.84
C ILE A 171 -36.96 -33.00 9.35
N GLY A 172 -35.81 -33.48 9.85
CA GLY A 172 -35.59 -33.62 11.29
C GLY A 172 -35.54 -32.28 12.04
N LYS A 173 -35.88 -32.30 13.34
CA LYS A 173 -35.87 -31.11 14.23
C LYS A 173 -34.54 -30.36 14.24
N SER A 174 -33.42 -31.09 14.17
CA SER A 174 -32.07 -30.49 14.11
C SER A 174 -31.87 -29.67 12.83
N ARG A 175 -32.28 -30.22 11.68
CA ARG A 175 -32.18 -29.52 10.39
C ARG A 175 -33.09 -28.29 10.35
N MET A 176 -34.27 -28.37 10.95
CA MET A 176 -35.17 -27.22 11.08
C MET A 176 -34.53 -26.09 11.94
N LYS A 177 -33.84 -26.43 13.04
CA LYS A 177 -33.09 -25.42 13.83
C LYS A 177 -32.01 -24.72 12.99
N GLN A 178 -31.33 -25.45 12.11
CA GLN A 178 -30.34 -24.88 11.18
C GLN A 178 -30.98 -23.98 10.11
N LEU A 179 -32.24 -24.22 9.74
CA LEU A 179 -32.98 -23.39 8.78
C LEU A 179 -33.53 -22.10 9.40
N LYS A 180 -33.73 -22.05 10.73
CA LYS A 180 -34.20 -20.85 11.45
C LYS A 180 -33.51 -19.53 11.01
N PRO A 181 -32.18 -19.41 10.93
CA PRO A 181 -31.53 -18.18 10.46
C PRO A 181 -31.90 -17.84 9.01
N ASN A 182 -32.02 -18.82 8.11
CA ASN A 182 -32.43 -18.58 6.73
C ASN A 182 -33.90 -18.11 6.66
N ILE A 183 -34.80 -18.69 7.48
CA ILE A 183 -36.19 -18.24 7.61
C ILE A 183 -36.27 -16.80 8.13
N ALA A 184 -35.38 -16.43 9.05
CA ALA A 184 -35.35 -15.08 9.60
C ALA A 184 -34.86 -14.03 8.60
N LEU A 185 -33.99 -14.42 7.67
CA LEU A 185 -33.46 -13.56 6.60
C LEU A 185 -34.40 -13.46 5.39
N ASP A 186 -35.27 -14.45 5.17
CA ASP A 186 -36.21 -14.47 4.05
C ASP A 186 -37.36 -13.47 4.25
N GLY A 187 -37.56 -12.60 3.25
CA GLY A 187 -38.55 -11.53 3.29
C GLY A 187 -40.00 -12.00 3.35
N ARG A 188 -40.32 -13.25 2.97
CA ARG A 188 -41.69 -13.80 2.99
C ARG A 188 -42.16 -14.18 4.38
N PHE A 189 -41.23 -14.41 5.30
CA PHE A 189 -41.54 -14.88 6.66
C PHE A 189 -41.25 -13.81 7.71
N ILE A 190 -41.84 -14.02 8.89
CA ILE A 190 -41.49 -13.33 10.12
C ILE A 190 -41.60 -14.32 11.29
N ILE A 191 -40.64 -14.28 12.20
CA ILE A 191 -40.66 -15.09 13.42
C ILE A 191 -41.32 -14.26 14.52
N VAL A 192 -42.44 -14.75 15.06
CA VAL A 192 -43.20 -14.08 16.12
C VAL A 192 -43.29 -14.97 17.36
N LYS A 193 -43.35 -14.36 18.55
CA LYS A 193 -43.64 -15.10 19.78
C LYS A 193 -45.12 -15.49 19.82
N SER A 194 -45.39 -16.71 20.26
CA SER A 194 -46.76 -17.19 20.49
C SER A 194 -47.41 -16.41 21.64
N ARG A 195 -48.67 -16.00 21.45
CA ARG A 195 -49.45 -15.33 22.50
C ARG A 195 -49.76 -16.26 23.67
N SER A 196 -50.02 -17.54 23.38
CA SER A 196 -50.39 -18.55 24.40
C SER A 196 -49.19 -19.10 25.16
N HIS A 197 -47.99 -19.09 24.56
CA HIS A 197 -46.77 -19.62 25.18
C HIS A 197 -45.58 -18.71 24.89
N LYS A 198 -45.14 -17.92 25.88
CA LYS A 198 -44.12 -16.87 25.73
C LYS A 198 -42.76 -17.38 25.20
N GLN A 199 -42.43 -18.65 25.43
CA GLN A 199 -41.19 -19.28 24.95
C GLN A 199 -41.30 -19.91 23.56
N LYS A 200 -42.51 -20.06 23.01
CA LYS A 200 -42.75 -20.69 21.71
C LYS A 200 -42.69 -19.64 20.61
N GLU A 201 -41.82 -19.86 19.63
CA GLU A 201 -41.76 -19.05 18.42
C GLU A 201 -42.55 -19.70 17.28
N LEU A 202 -43.16 -18.87 16.45
CA LEU A 202 -43.95 -19.26 15.29
C LEU A 202 -43.40 -18.57 14.05
N ILE A 203 -43.42 -19.28 12.94
CA ILE A 203 -43.14 -18.78 11.60
C ILE A 203 -44.47 -18.30 11.02
N ARG A 204 -44.57 -17.02 10.69
CA ARG A 204 -45.77 -16.40 10.11
C ARG A 204 -45.45 -15.85 8.74
N LEU A 205 -46.39 -15.98 7.79
CA LEU A 205 -46.25 -15.32 6.49
C LEU A 205 -46.40 -13.81 6.67
N ARG A 206 -45.44 -13.06 6.14
CA ARG A 206 -45.35 -11.59 6.32
C ARG A 206 -46.59 -10.87 5.79
N LYS A 207 -47.19 -11.36 4.70
CA LYS A 207 -48.44 -10.82 4.14
C LYS A 207 -49.60 -10.76 5.14
N TYR A 208 -49.60 -11.63 6.14
CA TYR A 208 -50.64 -11.65 7.19
C TYR A 208 -50.22 -10.93 8.47
N HIS A 209 -49.00 -10.38 8.56
CA HIS A 209 -48.50 -9.75 9.80
C HIS A 209 -49.11 -8.36 10.04
N LYS A 210 -49.51 -7.64 8.98
CA LYS A 210 -50.05 -6.26 9.04
C LYS A 210 -51.59 -6.17 9.18
N LEU A 211 -52.30 -7.25 9.49
CA LEU A 211 -53.78 -7.24 9.65
C LEU A 211 -54.26 -6.96 11.09
N ILE A 212 -53.45 -6.31 11.92
CA ILE A 212 -53.87 -5.83 13.23
C ILE A 212 -53.33 -4.39 13.35
N GLY A 213 -54.05 -3.48 12.69
CA GLY A 213 -54.16 -2.08 13.09
C GLY A 213 -55.52 -1.91 13.74
#